data_AF-A0A5C6W0T4-F1
#
_entry.id   AF-A0A5C6W0T4-F1
#
_cell.length_a   1.000
_cell.length_b   1.000
_cell.length_c   1.000
_cell.angle_alpha   90.00
_cell.angle_beta   90.00
_cell.angle_gamma   90.00
#
_symmetry.space_group_name_H-M   'P 1'
#
loop_
_entity.id
_entity.type
_entity.pdbx_description
1 polymer ?
#
loop_
_entity_poly.entity_id
_entity_poly.type
_entity_poly.pdbx_seq_one_letter_code
_entity_poly.pdbx_strand_id
1 'polypeptide(L)'
;MAVIILLMAVKIRGYGLLLQDRVIRNEENFRYYRLTGKFLDTQLSLKQVIALRFADDNEYPDLVERTISENLSPDEIKKSVQNWRADHHRV
;
A
#
# COMPACT_ATOMS: atom_id res chain seq x y z
N MET A 1 1.37 13.44 36.16
CA MET A 1 0.19 13.47 35.25
C MET A 1 0.55 13.85 33.81
N ALA A 2 1.14 15.02 33.54
CA ALA A 2 1.46 15.47 32.17
C ALA A 2 2.37 14.51 31.38
N VAL A 3 3.41 13.95 32.01
CA VAL A 3 4.34 13.00 31.36
C VAL A 3 3.65 11.71 30.92
N ILE A 4 2.70 11.20 31.72
CA ILE A 4 1.96 9.98 31.41
C ILE A 4 1.02 10.21 30.21
N ILE A 5 0.37 11.38 30.15
CA ILE A 5 -0.49 11.78 29.02
C ILE A 5 0.34 11.90 27.73
N LEU A 6 1.54 12.49 27.81
CA LEU A 6 2.44 12.60 26.66
C LEU A 6 2.87 11.23 26.14
N LEU A 7 3.28 10.32 27.02
CA LEU A 7 3.68 8.96 26.63
C LEU A 7 2.51 8.18 26.01
N MET A 8 1.30 8.32 26.55
CA MET A 8 0.09 7.70 26.01
C MET A 8 -0.26 8.25 24.63
N ALA A 9 -0.17 9.57 24.43
CA ALA A 9 -0.43 10.21 23.13
C ALA A 9 0.54 9.73 22.03
N VAL A 10 1.83 9.57 22.35
CA VAL A 10 2.83 9.04 21.42
C VAL A 10 2.52 7.59 21.05
N LYS A 11 2.15 6.75 22.02
CA LYS A 11 1.81 5.34 21.78
C LYS A 11 0.55 5.18 20.93
N ILE A 12 -0.51 5.93 21.20
CA ILE A 12 -1.75 5.89 20.42
C ILE A 12 -1.49 6.23 18.95
N ARG A 13 -0.68 7.25 18.67
CA ARG A 13 -0.30 7.59 17.30
C ARG A 13 0.49 6.49 16.60
N GLY A 14 1.42 5.84 17.30
CA GLY A 14 2.18 4.72 16.76
C GLY A 14 1.30 3.54 16.35
N TYR A 15 0.29 3.19 17.17
CA TYR A 15 -0.65 2.12 16.84
C TYR A 15 -1.53 2.46 15.64
N GLY A 16 -1.94 3.72 15.49
CA GLY A 16 -2.73 4.17 14.34
C GLY A 16 -2.02 3.94 12.99
N LEU A 17 -0.71 4.22 12.91
CA LEU A 17 0.08 4.01 11.70
C LEU A 17 0.19 2.51 11.34
N LEU A 18 0.45 1.65 12.34
CA LEU A 18 0.52 0.20 12.12
C LEU A 18 -0.83 -0.39 11.65
N LEU A 19 -1.94 0.14 12.17
CA LEU A 19 -3.27 -0.23 11.74
C LEU A 19 -3.53 0.22 10.30
N GLN A 20 -3.13 1.45 9.96
CA GLN A 20 -3.25 1.98 8.61
C GLN A 20 -2.49 1.13 7.59
N ASP A 21 -1.28 0.70 7.91
CA ASP A 21 -0.47 -0.17 7.05
C ASP A 21 -1.17 -1.51 6.75
N ARG A 22 -1.82 -2.11 7.76
CA ARG A 22 -2.59 -3.35 7.59
C ARG A 22 -3.85 -3.13 6.75
N VAL A 23 -4.54 -2.01 6.98
CA VAL A 23 -5.73 -1.63 6.20
C VAL A 23 -5.36 -1.45 4.73
N ILE A 24 -4.30 -0.70 4.42
CA ILE A 24 -3.82 -0.50 3.04
C ILE A 24 -3.55 -1.85 2.37
N ARG A 25 -2.85 -2.78 3.04
CA ARG A 25 -2.57 -4.09 2.45
C ARG A 25 -3.85 -4.89 2.16
N ASN A 26 -4.84 -4.83 3.04
CA ASN A 26 -6.10 -5.52 2.84
C ASN A 26 -6.95 -4.88 1.72
N GLU A 27 -6.97 -3.56 1.63
CA GLU A 27 -7.65 -2.82 0.55
C GLU A 27 -7.07 -3.16 -0.81
N GLU A 28 -5.74 -3.12 -0.94
CA GLU A 28 -5.05 -3.47 -2.19
C GLU A 28 -5.22 -4.97 -2.52
N ASN A 29 -5.21 -5.85 -1.52
CA ASN A 29 -5.48 -7.28 -1.74
C ASN A 29 -6.90 -7.52 -2.26
N PHE A 30 -7.88 -6.82 -1.68
CA PHE A 30 -9.27 -6.88 -2.14
C PHE A 30 -9.42 -6.30 -3.55
N ARG A 31 -8.75 -5.18 -3.85
CA ARG A 31 -8.72 -4.57 -5.18
C ARG A 31 -8.15 -5.53 -6.23
N TYR A 32 -7.00 -6.15 -5.95
CA TYR A 32 -6.39 -7.13 -6.83
C TYR A 32 -7.30 -8.35 -7.05
N TYR A 33 -7.93 -8.84 -5.98
CA TYR A 33 -8.88 -9.95 -6.04
C TYR A 33 -10.11 -9.61 -6.88
N ARG A 34 -10.65 -8.39 -6.76
CA ARG A 34 -11.78 -7.93 -7.58
C ARG A 34 -11.43 -7.88 -9.08
N LEU A 35 -10.19 -7.53 -9.42
CA LEU A 35 -9.74 -7.38 -10.81
C LEU A 35 -9.34 -8.73 -11.44
N THR A 36 -8.66 -9.61 -10.69
CA THR A 36 -8.03 -10.82 -11.23
C THR A 36 -8.63 -12.13 -10.71
N GLY A 37 -9.41 -12.09 -9.64
CA GLY A 37 -9.88 -13.27 -8.91
C GLY A 37 -8.81 -13.97 -8.05
N LYS A 38 -7.60 -13.42 -7.96
CA LYS A 38 -6.48 -13.96 -7.18
C LYS A 38 -6.11 -13.04 -6.01
N PHE A 39 -5.51 -13.58 -4.97
CA PHE A 39 -4.96 -12.78 -3.88
C PHE A 39 -3.58 -12.22 -4.25
N LEU A 40 -3.23 -11.06 -3.68
CA LEU A 40 -1.89 -10.49 -3.81
C LEU A 40 -0.85 -11.44 -3.21
N ASP A 41 0.29 -11.53 -3.87
CA ASP A 41 1.39 -12.35 -3.37
C ASP A 41 1.91 -11.80 -2.03
N THR A 42 2.14 -12.72 -1.09
CA THR A 42 2.80 -12.47 0.19
C THR A 42 4.23 -11.94 0.05
N GLN A 43 4.88 -12.17 -1.09
CA GLN A 43 6.23 -11.69 -1.39
C GLN A 43 6.31 -10.16 -1.53
N LEU A 44 5.20 -9.50 -1.90
CA LEU A 44 5.17 -8.04 -2.04
C LEU A 44 5.35 -7.38 -0.67
N SER A 45 6.36 -6.53 -0.55
CA SER A 45 6.55 -5.71 0.64
C SER A 45 5.46 -4.64 0.76
N LEU A 46 5.18 -4.19 1.98
CA LEU A 46 4.22 -3.12 2.23
C LEU A 46 4.56 -1.84 1.42
N LYS A 47 5.84 -1.52 1.27
CA LYS A 47 6.28 -0.33 0.51
C LYS A 47 5.94 -0.46 -0.99
N GLN A 48 6.09 -1.66 -1.56
CA GLN A 48 5.69 -1.93 -2.94
C GLN A 48 4.17 -1.83 -3.10
N VAL A 49 3.40 -2.39 -2.16
CA VAL A 49 1.93 -2.28 -2.15
C VAL A 49 1.48 -0.80 -2.09
N ILE A 50 2.11 0.01 -1.25
CA ILE A 50 1.84 1.46 -1.17
C ILE A 50 2.18 2.17 -2.49
N ALA A 51 3.22 1.75 -3.20
CA ALA A 51 3.57 2.30 -4.51
C ALA A 51 2.56 1.91 -5.59
N LEU A 52 2.14 0.63 -5.62
CA LEU A 52 1.16 0.08 -6.56
C LEU A 52 -0.21 0.76 -6.43
N ARG A 53 -0.58 1.24 -5.23
CA ARG A 53 -1.84 1.95 -5.01
C ARG A 53 -2.05 3.14 -5.96
N PHE A 54 -0.98 3.80 -6.40
CA PHE A 54 -1.06 4.96 -7.30
C PHE A 54 -1.32 4.58 -8.77
N ALA A 55 -1.28 3.30 -9.12
CA ALA A 55 -1.61 2.85 -10.47
C ALA A 55 -3.13 2.79 -10.70
N ASP A 56 -3.56 2.99 -11.95
CA ASP A 56 -4.97 2.86 -12.34
C ASP A 56 -5.44 1.39 -12.36
N ASP A 57 -6.76 1.15 -12.21
CA ASP A 57 -7.32 -0.22 -12.18
C ASP A 57 -7.00 -1.04 -13.45
N ASN A 58 -6.82 -0.38 -14.60
CA ASN A 58 -6.54 -1.05 -15.87
C ASN A 58 -5.10 -1.62 -15.96
N GLU A 59 -4.11 -0.90 -15.41
CA GLU A 59 -2.69 -1.31 -15.47
C GLU A 59 -2.22 -2.01 -14.19
N TYR A 60 -3.04 -1.97 -13.13
CA TYR A 60 -2.68 -2.48 -11.81
C TYR A 60 -2.31 -3.97 -11.82
N PRO A 61 -3.10 -4.90 -12.42
CA PRO A 61 -2.74 -6.32 -12.42
C PRO A 61 -1.40 -6.60 -13.10
N ASP A 62 -1.18 -6.01 -14.28
CA ASP A 62 0.04 -6.20 -15.05
C ASP A 62 1.26 -5.63 -14.31
N LEU A 63 1.10 -4.48 -13.64
CA LEU A 63 2.16 -3.87 -12.84
C LEU A 63 2.49 -4.70 -11.59
N VAL A 64 1.50 -5.35 -10.98
CA VAL A 64 1.69 -6.29 -9.87
C VAL A 64 2.52 -7.49 -10.33
N GLU A 65 2.13 -8.13 -11.43
CA GLU A 65 2.86 -9.29 -11.97
C GLU A 65 4.30 -8.91 -12.32
N ARG A 66 4.48 -7.77 -13.00
CA ARG A 66 5.81 -7.25 -13.34
C ARG A 66 6.64 -6.95 -12.09
N THR A 67 6.04 -6.40 -11.04
CA THR A 67 6.72 -6.15 -9.77
C THR A 67 7.23 -7.44 -9.14
N ILE A 68 6.46 -8.52 -9.22
CA ILE A 68 6.84 -9.83 -8.69
C ILE A 68 7.95 -10.46 -9.56
N SER A 69 7.81 -10.41 -10.90
CA SER A 69 8.76 -11.00 -11.84
C SER A 69 10.11 -10.29 -11.88
N GLU A 70 10.11 -8.96 -11.88
CA GLU A 70 11.33 -8.13 -11.98
C GLU A 70 11.85 -7.68 -10.60
N ASN A 71 11.14 -7.99 -9.52
CA ASN A 71 11.44 -7.55 -8.15
C ASN A 71 11.65 -6.03 -8.04
N LEU A 72 10.72 -5.27 -8.62
CA LEU A 72 10.83 -3.81 -8.73
C LEU A 72 10.84 -3.11 -7.37
N SER A 73 11.68 -2.09 -7.24
CA SER A 73 11.66 -1.22 -6.06
C SER A 73 10.43 -0.29 -6.07
N PRO A 74 9.97 0.20 -4.91
CA PRO A 74 8.83 1.13 -4.82
C PRO A 74 8.96 2.38 -5.69
N ASP A 75 10.19 2.87 -5.91
CA ASP A 75 10.44 4.04 -6.75
C ASP A 75 10.33 3.71 -8.24
N GLU A 76 10.77 2.51 -8.65
CA GLU A 76 10.60 2.03 -10.03
C GLU A 76 9.13 1.75 -10.36
N ILE A 77 8.37 1.22 -9.40
CA ILE A 77 6.91 1.06 -9.52
C ILE A 77 6.27 2.42 -9.79
N LYS A 78 6.56 3.44 -8.98
CA LYS A 78 6.00 4.78 -9.18
C LYS A 78 6.37 5.39 -10.54
N LYS A 79 7.57 5.11 -11.05
CA LYS A 79 8.02 5.59 -12.37
C LYS A 79 7.37 4.84 -13.53
N SER A 80 6.89 3.62 -13.31
CA SER A 80 6.26 2.79 -14.33
C SER A 80 4.74 2.96 -14.43
N VAL A 81 4.12 3.62 -13.44
CA VAL A 81 2.71 4.03 -13.50
C VAL A 81 2.49 4.99 -14.66
N GLN A 82 1.61 4.65 -15.60
CA GLN A 82 1.26 5.52 -16.72
C GLN A 82 0.08 6.43 -16.36
N ASN A 83 -0.94 5.87 -15.67
CA ASN A 83 -2.14 6.59 -15.28
C ASN A 83 -2.15 6.80 -13.77
N TRP A 84 -1.66 7.97 -13.35
CA TRP A 84 -1.51 8.28 -11.94
C TRP A 84 -2.87 8.51 -11.26
N ARG A 85 -3.22 7.63 -10.33
CA ARG A 85 -4.36 7.77 -9.43
C ARG A 85 -3.94 8.50 -8.16
N ALA A 86 -4.39 9.73 -7.99
CA ALA A 86 -4.13 10.50 -6.78
C ALA A 86 -4.78 9.84 -5.56
N ASP A 87 -4.02 9.75 -4.46
CA ASP A 87 -4.57 9.35 -3.17
C ASP A 87 -5.13 10.57 -2.44
N HIS A 88 -6.46 10.66 -2.36
CA HIS A 88 -7.16 11.72 -1.65
C HIS A 88 -7.43 11.39 -0.18
N HIS A 89 -7.08 10.19 0.29
CA HIS A 89 -7.40 9.72 1.65
C HIS A 89 -6.27 9.90 2.67
N ARG A 90 -5.07 10.32 2.26
CA ARG A 90 -4.02 10.73 3.19
C ARG A 90 -4.16 12.22 3.54
N VAL A 91 -4.47 12.47 4.81
CA VAL A 91 -4.45 13.80 5.48
C VAL A 91 -3.23 13.92 6.39
#